data_AF-A0AAD0YTB4-F1
#
_entry.id   AF-A0AAD0YTB4-F1
#
_cell.length_a   1.000
_cell.length_b   1.000
_cell.length_c   1.000
_cell.angle_alpha   90.00
_cell.angle_beta   90.00
_cell.angle_gamma   90.00
#
_symmetry.space_group_name_H-M   'P 1'
#
loop_
_entity.id
_entity.type
_entity.pdbx_description
1 polymer ?
#
loop_
_entity_poly.entity_id
_entity_poly.type
_entity_poly.pdbx_seq_one_letter_code
_entity_poly.pdbx_strand_id
1 'polypeptide(L)'
;MKKCTQLLVFLFFETALQAQVGINTTSPDPSSVLDVSGFDKGILIPRIALTGSLDTTTIPSRTNSLLIYNTKDINDVHPGYYYWSAAAGRWTKVLDDLTPIVMTGWSLTGNSGMVNGVNFIGTSDNVDVIFKRNNIVSGVLNTTNTIFGVNSLTANTSGLNNTAVGVNNLISNTIGSMNTAIGAEVLSSNKTGIQNTGYGYRALYSNLDGNNNVANGYFSLFSAKSTIGNIGIGASSLRELISGDYNIGIGGDAFRMIPGGRGNTAIGGSAGYNLNTTNNYNTFIGFRAGAGLVSGKSNTIIGANVTGLPASLSNNIIIADGDGNRRINIDQNGNIGIGTDTPKFPLDIRLKTSVWPLAASSLTYYGINPETGSSDGTLTTYPNYTNDIGAFNSNTSIYADGNIISVGKLSVAQTSLFSDKRIKNIIGKSDNAKDLMTLQKLSITDYIMKDETLYGTQKFKKVIAQEVETVYPQAVSKSGVKTFIPNIYQLAIQNGNILTVEKSFSLSKEDKLLKIYDETGEIILEIQNTTSNSLTVNLGDKKLKGRLFVYGTEVSDLRTVDYDALSMLNISATQELAKKIEALERENEALKQVNREIQYKQSLFEERLKQLELSFQKKNNL
;
A
#
# COMPACT_ATOMS: atom_id res chain seq x y z
N MET A 1 123.02 5.19 72.52
CA MET A 1 122.70 6.14 71.42
C MET A 1 122.15 5.30 70.27
N LYS A 2 120.93 5.53 69.73
CA LYS A 2 120.63 6.39 68.55
C LYS A 2 121.65 6.16 67.41
N LYS A 3 121.30 5.78 66.16
CA LYS A 3 120.03 5.80 65.38
C LYS A 3 120.12 4.82 64.16
N CYS A 4 118.96 4.54 63.52
CA CYS A 4 118.68 4.27 62.08
C CYS A 4 119.72 3.50 61.21
N THR A 5 119.35 2.59 60.31
CA THR A 5 118.26 2.57 59.29
C THR A 5 118.06 1.08 58.87
N GLN A 6 117.10 0.59 58.07
CA GLN A 6 116.10 1.19 57.18
C GLN A 6 114.78 0.37 57.18
N LEU A 7 114.07 0.27 56.05
CA LEU A 7 112.79 -0.43 55.85
C LEU A 7 112.83 -1.20 54.52
N LEU A 8 112.32 -2.44 54.48
CA LEU A 8 111.86 -3.04 53.22
C LEU A 8 110.65 -3.94 53.47
N VAL A 9 109.50 -3.49 52.97
CA VAL A 9 108.19 -4.16 53.13
C VAL A 9 108.00 -5.15 51.98
N PHE A 10 107.81 -6.43 52.31
CA PHE A 10 107.26 -7.39 51.34
C PHE A 10 105.75 -7.18 51.23
N LEU A 11 105.31 -6.61 50.11
CA LEU A 11 103.90 -6.54 49.75
C LEU A 11 103.39 -7.93 49.36
N PHE A 12 102.38 -8.41 50.08
CA PHE A 12 101.54 -9.52 49.64
C PHE A 12 100.75 -9.09 48.40
N PHE A 13 101.03 -9.72 47.26
CA PHE A 13 100.11 -9.78 46.13
C PHE A 13 99.53 -11.19 46.04
N GLU A 14 98.45 -11.45 46.79
CA GLU A 14 97.59 -12.59 46.50
C GLU A 14 96.74 -12.28 45.25
N THR A 15 97.29 -12.57 44.08
CA THR A 15 96.46 -12.68 42.87
C THR A 15 95.68 -13.97 42.95
N ALA A 16 94.39 -13.89 43.26
CA ALA A 16 93.47 -15.01 43.19
C ALA A 16 93.35 -15.49 41.73
N LEU A 17 94.12 -16.52 41.37
CA LEU A 17 94.00 -17.22 40.09
C LEU A 17 92.63 -17.91 40.05
N GLN A 18 91.70 -17.39 39.26
CA GLN A 18 90.40 -18.05 39.06
C GLN A 18 90.60 -19.31 38.23
N ALA A 19 90.10 -20.45 38.73
CA ALA A 19 90.27 -21.78 38.14
C ALA A 19 89.32 -22.06 36.95
N GLN A 20 89.02 -21.02 36.16
CA GLN A 20 88.09 -21.08 35.03
C GLN A 20 88.84 -21.47 33.76
N VAL A 21 88.28 -22.39 32.99
CA VAL A 21 88.86 -22.85 31.72
C VAL A 21 88.18 -22.11 30.58
N GLY A 22 88.89 -21.17 29.96
CA GLY A 22 88.49 -20.58 28.68
C GLY A 22 89.02 -21.39 27.52
N ILE A 23 88.14 -21.86 26.63
CA ILE A 23 88.49 -22.39 25.32
C ILE A 23 88.13 -21.35 24.28
N ASN A 24 89.15 -20.82 23.60
CA ASN A 24 89.02 -19.81 22.53
C ASN A 24 88.37 -18.48 23.00
N THR A 25 88.41 -18.21 24.31
CA THR A 25 88.18 -16.89 24.93
C THR A 25 89.29 -16.60 25.93
N THR A 26 89.75 -15.35 26.00
CA THR A 26 90.72 -14.87 27.01
C THR A 26 90.05 -14.23 28.23
N SER A 27 88.72 -14.15 28.22
CA SER A 27 87.90 -13.68 29.34
C SER A 27 86.71 -14.63 29.47
N PRO A 28 86.88 -15.80 30.11
CA PRO A 28 85.77 -16.69 30.42
C PRO A 28 84.68 -15.95 31.20
N ASP A 29 83.41 -16.29 30.99
CA ASP A 29 82.35 -15.76 31.82
C ASP A 29 82.58 -16.14 33.30
N PRO A 30 82.61 -15.19 34.25
CA PRO A 30 82.91 -15.47 35.65
C PRO A 30 81.95 -16.43 36.37
N SER A 31 80.77 -16.69 35.80
CA SER A 31 79.80 -17.67 36.31
C SER A 31 80.07 -19.11 35.84
N SER A 32 80.99 -19.30 34.88
CA SER A 32 81.32 -20.59 34.29
C SER A 32 82.60 -21.19 34.88
N VAL A 33 82.67 -22.52 34.95
CA VAL A 33 83.92 -23.26 35.21
C VAL A 33 84.63 -23.60 33.90
N LEU A 34 83.86 -23.74 32.83
CA LEU A 34 84.31 -23.96 31.46
C LEU A 34 83.49 -23.06 30.53
N ASP A 35 84.17 -22.14 29.86
CA ASP A 35 83.60 -21.30 28.79
C ASP A 35 84.20 -21.71 27.45
N VAL A 36 83.37 -21.85 26.42
CA VAL A 36 83.80 -22.26 25.07
C VAL A 36 83.21 -21.33 24.02
N SER A 37 84.08 -20.51 23.42
CA SER A 37 83.70 -19.51 22.42
C SER A 37 84.01 -19.98 20.99
N GLY A 38 83.09 -19.75 20.06
CA GLY A 38 83.28 -20.09 18.65
C GLY A 38 82.13 -19.61 17.76
N PHE A 39 82.44 -19.31 16.50
CA PHE A 39 81.45 -18.82 15.51
C PHE A 39 80.99 -19.91 14.53
N ASP A 40 81.80 -20.94 14.31
CA ASP A 40 81.63 -21.99 13.31
C ASP A 40 81.86 -23.42 13.86
N LYS A 41 82.10 -23.55 15.17
CA LYS A 41 82.48 -24.81 15.84
C LYS A 41 81.72 -24.97 17.15
N GLY A 42 81.36 -26.22 17.46
CA GLY A 42 80.70 -26.60 18.73
C GLY A 42 81.56 -27.54 19.57
N ILE A 43 81.06 -27.90 20.76
CA ILE A 43 81.70 -28.85 21.66
C ILE A 43 81.35 -30.28 21.23
N LEU A 44 82.35 -31.09 20.89
CA LEU A 44 82.18 -32.53 20.73
C LEU A 44 82.19 -33.22 22.10
N ILE A 45 80.99 -33.42 22.65
CA ILE A 45 80.73 -34.24 23.83
C ILE A 45 81.19 -35.70 23.57
N PRO A 46 81.71 -36.43 24.59
CA PRO A 46 82.13 -37.82 24.44
C PRO A 46 81.06 -38.70 23.77
N ARG A 47 81.45 -39.33 22.65
CA ARG A 47 80.60 -40.25 21.88
C ARG A 47 80.77 -41.67 22.43
N ILE A 48 79.72 -42.17 23.08
CA ILE A 48 79.71 -43.41 23.84
C ILE A 48 78.73 -44.39 23.20
N ALA A 49 79.02 -45.69 23.29
CA ALA A 49 78.17 -46.74 22.74
C ALA A 49 77.45 -47.45 23.90
N LEU A 50 76.32 -46.91 24.35
CA LEU A 50 75.54 -47.52 25.43
C LEU A 50 74.92 -48.86 24.98
N THR A 51 74.73 -49.77 25.94
CA THR A 51 74.00 -51.04 25.73
C THR A 51 72.51 -50.95 26.12
N GLY A 52 72.07 -49.84 26.69
CA GLY A 52 70.69 -49.59 27.17
C GLY A 52 70.64 -48.39 28.12
N SER A 53 69.47 -47.92 28.52
CA SER A 53 69.39 -46.77 29.44
C SER A 53 69.87 -47.10 30.86
N LEU A 54 69.78 -48.37 31.24
CA LEU A 54 70.32 -48.92 32.49
C LEU A 54 71.79 -49.38 32.35
N ASP A 55 72.50 -49.00 31.28
CA ASP A 55 73.92 -49.33 31.12
C ASP A 55 74.75 -48.70 32.23
N THR A 56 75.19 -49.55 33.15
CA THR A 56 76.04 -49.20 34.29
C THR A 56 77.51 -49.59 34.09
N THR A 57 77.83 -50.23 32.96
CA THR A 57 79.11 -50.92 32.72
C THR A 57 80.01 -50.20 31.74
N THR A 58 79.45 -49.54 30.72
CA THR A 58 80.22 -48.75 29.76
C THR A 58 80.86 -47.52 30.41
N ILE A 59 80.23 -46.98 31.47
CA ILE A 59 80.82 -45.96 32.35
C ILE A 59 80.55 -46.35 33.82
N PRO A 60 81.48 -47.12 34.46
CA PRO A 60 81.29 -47.63 35.82
C PRO A 60 81.16 -46.53 36.88
N SER A 61 81.98 -45.48 36.79
CA SER A 61 82.06 -44.38 37.76
C SER A 61 81.37 -43.10 37.26
N ARG A 62 80.19 -43.24 36.64
CA ARG A 62 79.40 -42.10 36.14
C ARG A 62 78.82 -41.26 37.27
N THR A 63 78.95 -39.94 37.15
CA THR A 63 78.42 -38.93 38.08
C THR A 63 77.07 -38.40 37.60
N ASN A 64 76.23 -37.91 38.52
CA ASN A 64 74.97 -37.25 38.17
C ASN A 64 75.21 -36.07 37.22
N SER A 65 74.36 -35.91 36.20
CA SER A 65 74.49 -34.90 35.13
C SER A 65 75.72 -35.09 34.20
N LEU A 66 76.42 -36.24 34.24
CA LEU A 66 77.45 -36.56 33.24
C LEU A 66 76.82 -36.65 31.84
N LEU A 67 77.20 -35.73 30.96
CA LEU A 67 76.69 -35.61 29.58
C LEU A 67 77.53 -36.42 28.59
N ILE A 68 76.86 -37.19 27.73
CA ILE A 68 77.43 -37.98 26.63
C ILE A 68 76.59 -37.82 25.36
N TYR A 69 77.15 -38.19 24.21
CA TYR A 69 76.37 -38.49 23.01
C TYR A 69 76.35 -40.01 22.82
N ASN A 70 75.19 -40.65 23.00
CA ASN A 70 75.03 -42.06 22.67
C ASN A 70 75.10 -42.25 21.15
N THR A 71 75.78 -43.30 20.71
CA THR A 71 76.00 -43.65 19.30
C THR A 71 75.33 -44.95 18.86
N LYS A 72 74.73 -45.68 19.80
CA LYS A 72 74.05 -46.96 19.51
C LYS A 72 72.55 -46.78 19.43
N ASP A 73 71.96 -47.53 18.51
CA ASP A 73 70.52 -47.76 18.43
C ASP A 73 70.28 -49.18 18.95
N ILE A 74 69.94 -49.31 20.24
CA ILE A 74 69.80 -50.60 20.92
C ILE A 74 68.93 -50.47 22.18
N ASN A 75 68.05 -51.45 22.40
CA ASN A 75 67.10 -51.46 23.51
C ASN A 75 66.27 -50.17 23.57
N ASP A 76 66.37 -49.38 24.64
CA ASP A 76 65.64 -48.13 24.85
C ASP A 76 66.55 -46.88 24.72
N VAL A 77 67.68 -47.00 24.05
CA VAL A 77 68.57 -45.87 23.71
C VAL A 77 68.83 -45.78 22.21
N HIS A 78 68.67 -44.58 21.68
CA HIS A 78 68.92 -44.24 20.27
C HIS A 78 70.08 -43.23 20.18
N PRO A 79 70.68 -43.00 18.99
CA PRO A 79 71.70 -41.97 18.84
C PRO A 79 71.20 -40.58 19.26
N GLY A 80 71.97 -39.87 20.09
CA GLY A 80 71.54 -38.58 20.65
C GLY A 80 72.26 -38.20 21.94
N TYR A 81 71.98 -37.01 22.48
CA TYR A 81 72.56 -36.57 23.76
C TYR A 81 71.84 -37.21 24.95
N TYR A 82 72.60 -37.75 25.91
CA TYR A 82 72.11 -38.34 27.15
C TYR A 82 72.90 -37.81 28.34
N TYR A 83 72.25 -37.69 29.50
CA TYR A 83 72.92 -37.47 30.78
C TYR A 83 72.59 -38.58 31.77
N TRP A 84 73.51 -38.90 32.68
CA TRP A 84 73.21 -39.81 33.78
C TRP A 84 72.36 -39.11 34.84
N SER A 85 71.15 -39.61 35.10
CA SER A 85 70.29 -39.14 36.19
C SER A 85 70.41 -40.09 37.37
N ALA A 86 71.08 -39.67 38.43
CA ALA A 86 71.20 -40.45 39.66
C ALA A 86 69.83 -40.63 40.35
N ALA A 87 68.94 -39.64 40.24
CA ALA A 87 67.57 -39.71 40.77
C ALA A 87 66.68 -40.72 40.02
N ALA A 88 66.89 -40.90 38.71
CA ALA A 88 66.14 -41.85 37.89
C ALA A 88 66.86 -43.21 37.71
N GLY A 89 68.10 -43.34 38.20
CA GLY A 89 68.91 -44.55 38.09
C GLY A 89 69.26 -44.96 36.65
N ARG A 90 69.20 -44.03 35.68
CA ARG A 90 69.34 -44.32 34.24
C ARG A 90 69.99 -43.18 33.46
N TRP A 91 70.45 -43.50 32.26
CA TRP A 91 70.70 -42.53 31.20
C TRP A 91 69.36 -41.96 30.70
N THR A 92 69.25 -40.63 30.77
CA THR A 92 68.08 -39.86 30.31
C THR A 92 68.48 -39.07 29.08
N LYS A 93 67.71 -39.16 27.99
CA LYS A 93 67.95 -38.37 26.77
C LYS A 93 67.69 -36.89 27.07
N VAL A 94 68.56 -36.01 26.60
CA VAL A 94 68.48 -34.55 26.88
C VAL A 94 67.30 -33.90 26.16
N LEU A 95 66.96 -34.39 24.98
CA LEU A 95 65.78 -34.04 24.19
C LEU A 95 65.25 -35.32 23.56
N ASP A 96 63.97 -35.61 23.72
CA ASP A 96 63.31 -36.65 22.93
C ASP A 96 62.68 -36.03 21.69
N ASP A 97 62.95 -36.62 20.53
CA ASP A 97 62.49 -36.13 19.23
C ASP A 97 61.17 -36.81 18.83
N LEU A 98 60.70 -37.80 19.60
CA LEU A 98 59.57 -38.68 19.26
C LEU A 98 58.43 -38.69 20.28
N THR A 99 58.64 -38.23 21.51
CA THR A 99 57.52 -37.71 22.31
C THR A 99 57.42 -36.21 22.08
N PRO A 100 56.26 -35.68 21.63
CA PRO A 100 55.97 -34.28 21.85
C PRO A 100 56.18 -34.02 23.34
N ILE A 101 56.92 -32.96 23.69
CA ILE A 101 56.79 -32.31 25.00
C ILE A 101 55.31 -32.31 25.30
N VAL A 102 54.88 -32.99 26.38
CA VAL A 102 53.45 -33.09 26.74
C VAL A 102 52.88 -31.70 26.59
N MET A 103 52.05 -31.48 25.56
CA MET A 103 51.68 -30.12 25.19
C MET A 103 50.67 -29.62 26.20
N THR A 104 51.20 -29.11 27.32
CA THR A 104 50.47 -28.58 28.47
C THR A 104 49.71 -27.29 28.15
N GLY A 105 49.75 -26.84 26.89
CA GLY A 105 48.99 -25.74 26.37
C GLY A 105 48.70 -25.89 24.88
N TRP A 106 47.76 -25.08 24.40
CA TRP A 106 47.46 -24.94 22.99
C TRP A 106 48.49 -24.03 22.31
N SER A 107 49.03 -24.45 21.17
CA SER A 107 49.97 -23.66 20.39
C SER A 107 49.31 -22.40 19.81
N LEU A 108 50.06 -21.30 19.78
CA LEU A 108 49.66 -20.06 19.09
C LEU A 108 49.54 -20.25 17.57
N THR A 109 50.16 -21.29 17.01
CA THR A 109 50.06 -21.65 15.58
C THR A 109 49.08 -22.81 15.32
N GLY A 110 48.35 -23.27 16.34
CA GLY A 110 47.46 -24.42 16.27
C GLY A 110 48.16 -25.78 16.51
N ASN A 111 47.35 -26.79 16.83
CA ASN A 111 47.79 -28.16 17.13
C ASN A 111 47.28 -29.12 16.04
N SER A 112 48.10 -30.10 15.65
CA SER A 112 47.72 -31.20 14.74
C SER A 112 47.50 -32.51 15.50
N GLY A 113 46.66 -33.41 14.97
CA GLY A 113 46.46 -34.76 15.55
C GLY A 113 45.47 -34.82 16.73
N MET A 114 44.55 -33.87 16.82
CA MET A 114 43.60 -33.74 17.95
C MET A 114 42.50 -34.82 17.92
N VAL A 115 42.12 -35.31 19.10
CA VAL A 115 41.06 -36.31 19.30
C VAL A 115 39.91 -35.72 20.13
N ASN A 116 38.69 -35.80 19.61
CA ASN A 116 37.48 -35.35 20.31
C ASN A 116 37.33 -36.03 21.67
N GLY A 117 37.06 -35.24 22.71
CA GLY A 117 36.91 -35.72 24.09
C GLY A 117 38.23 -35.96 24.85
N VAL A 118 39.37 -35.97 24.16
CA VAL A 118 40.70 -36.04 24.80
C VAL A 118 41.35 -34.66 24.88
N ASN A 119 41.30 -33.88 23.79
CA ASN A 119 41.92 -32.56 23.72
C ASN A 119 40.87 -31.45 23.74
N PHE A 120 41.01 -30.50 24.67
CA PHE A 120 40.09 -29.36 24.82
C PHE A 120 40.81 -28.13 25.39
N ILE A 121 40.16 -26.96 25.34
CA ILE A 121 40.56 -25.76 26.11
C ILE A 121 39.60 -25.67 27.29
N GLY A 122 40.06 -25.99 28.51
CA GLY A 122 39.22 -25.93 29.69
C GLY A 122 39.74 -26.75 30.87
N THR A 123 38.83 -27.08 31.78
CA THR A 123 39.06 -27.82 33.04
C THR A 123 38.43 -29.22 32.97
N SER A 124 38.94 -30.16 33.78
CA SER A 124 38.39 -31.52 33.92
C SER A 124 37.59 -31.72 35.23
N ASP A 125 37.54 -30.69 36.06
CA ASP A 125 36.89 -30.61 37.35
C ASP A 125 35.88 -29.44 37.38
N ASN A 126 35.14 -29.27 38.47
CA ASN A 126 34.11 -28.24 38.61
C ASN A 126 34.72 -26.85 38.94
N VAL A 127 35.61 -26.38 38.06
CA VAL A 127 36.32 -25.10 38.15
C VAL A 127 36.12 -24.32 36.85
N ASP A 128 35.80 -23.03 36.97
CA ASP A 128 35.47 -22.16 35.84
C ASP A 128 36.69 -21.87 34.94
N VAL A 129 36.47 -21.77 33.63
CA VAL A 129 37.52 -21.40 32.67
C VAL A 129 37.58 -19.88 32.54
N ILE A 130 38.71 -19.28 32.90
CA ILE A 130 38.90 -17.82 32.92
C ILE A 130 39.81 -17.35 31.78
N PHE A 131 39.27 -16.52 30.87
CA PHE A 131 40.05 -15.82 29.86
C PHE A 131 40.48 -14.44 30.39
N LYS A 132 41.76 -14.10 30.24
CA LYS A 132 42.32 -12.81 30.67
C LYS A 132 43.00 -12.06 29.52
N ARG A 133 42.92 -10.72 29.56
CA ARG A 133 43.70 -9.81 28.72
C ARG A 133 44.40 -8.80 29.63
N ASN A 134 45.74 -8.70 29.57
CA ASN A 134 46.52 -7.84 30.47
C ASN A 134 46.19 -8.09 31.97
N ASN A 135 46.09 -9.35 32.36
CA ASN A 135 45.63 -9.83 33.68
C ASN A 135 44.18 -9.45 34.09
N ILE A 136 43.42 -8.73 33.26
CA ILE A 136 42.00 -8.41 33.49
C ILE A 136 41.13 -9.53 32.93
N VAL A 137 40.19 -10.05 33.74
CA VAL A 137 39.20 -11.03 33.28
C VAL A 137 38.40 -10.45 32.12
N SER A 138 38.45 -11.14 30.99
CA SER A 138 37.80 -10.76 29.72
C SER A 138 36.93 -11.89 29.18
N GLY A 139 36.77 -12.98 29.93
CA GLY A 139 35.80 -14.04 29.68
C GLY A 139 35.80 -15.07 30.80
N VAL A 140 34.65 -15.73 30.99
CA VAL A 140 34.40 -16.77 31.97
C VAL A 140 33.43 -17.77 31.36
N LEU A 141 33.80 -19.05 31.36
CA LEU A 141 32.88 -20.15 31.14
C LEU A 141 32.67 -20.83 32.49
N ASN A 142 31.48 -20.66 33.06
CA ASN A 142 31.05 -21.37 34.27
C ASN A 142 29.81 -22.21 33.98
N THR A 143 29.38 -22.98 34.98
CA THR A 143 28.27 -23.96 34.84
C THR A 143 26.94 -23.35 34.37
N THR A 144 26.74 -22.04 34.49
CA THR A 144 25.47 -21.36 34.17
C THR A 144 25.62 -20.04 33.43
N ASN A 145 26.81 -19.54 33.13
CA ASN A 145 27.00 -18.24 32.48
C ASN A 145 28.12 -18.30 31.45
N THR A 146 27.92 -17.62 30.32
CA THR A 146 28.91 -17.46 29.25
C THR A 146 29.28 -15.98 29.16
N ILE A 147 30.51 -15.65 29.58
CA ILE A 147 31.06 -14.31 29.50
C ILE A 147 32.19 -14.30 28.48
N PHE A 148 32.10 -13.43 27.48
CA PHE A 148 33.20 -13.09 26.56
C PHE A 148 33.26 -11.58 26.42
N GLY A 149 33.81 -10.92 27.43
CA GLY A 149 33.74 -9.49 27.54
C GLY A 149 34.53 -8.88 28.69
N VAL A 150 34.97 -7.63 28.52
CA VAL A 150 35.67 -6.84 29.54
C VAL A 150 34.64 -6.24 30.50
N ASN A 151 34.91 -6.38 31.81
CA ASN A 151 34.07 -5.85 32.91
C ASN A 151 32.59 -6.29 32.85
N SER A 152 32.27 -7.41 32.20
CA SER A 152 30.88 -7.88 32.10
C SER A 152 30.52 -8.81 33.26
N LEU A 153 29.26 -8.73 33.74
CA LEU A 153 28.69 -9.53 34.84
C LEU A 153 29.41 -9.42 36.21
N THR A 154 30.16 -8.33 36.45
CA THR A 154 31.08 -8.20 37.60
C THR A 154 30.45 -8.16 39.00
N ALA A 155 29.17 -7.80 39.12
CA ALA A 155 28.47 -7.70 40.41
C ALA A 155 27.61 -8.93 40.74
N ASN A 156 27.65 -9.98 39.92
CA ASN A 156 26.70 -11.10 40.00
C ASN A 156 27.01 -12.04 41.16
N THR A 157 26.06 -12.17 42.07
CA THR A 157 26.18 -12.98 43.29
C THR A 157 25.43 -14.30 43.19
N SER A 158 24.21 -14.30 42.65
CA SER A 158 23.39 -15.52 42.51
C SER A 158 22.56 -15.59 41.23
N GLY A 159 22.73 -14.65 40.30
CA GLY A 159 22.09 -14.70 38.99
C GLY A 159 22.64 -15.83 38.11
N LEU A 160 21.76 -16.58 37.45
CA LEU A 160 22.10 -17.76 36.63
C LEU A 160 21.64 -17.58 35.18
N ASN A 161 22.21 -18.38 34.26
CA ASN A 161 21.81 -18.45 32.85
C ASN A 161 21.97 -17.13 32.09
N ASN A 162 22.93 -16.29 32.48
CA ASN A 162 23.22 -15.04 31.79
C ASN A 162 24.31 -15.21 30.70
N THR A 163 24.11 -14.58 29.56
CA THR A 163 25.09 -14.49 28.46
C THR A 163 25.54 -13.04 28.32
N ALA A 164 26.84 -12.76 28.46
CA ALA A 164 27.39 -11.40 28.42
C ALA A 164 28.61 -11.31 27.49
N VAL A 165 28.42 -10.74 26.29
CA VAL A 165 29.45 -10.69 25.24
C VAL A 165 29.73 -9.24 24.84
N GLY A 166 30.96 -8.75 25.08
CA GLY A 166 31.41 -7.40 24.75
C GLY A 166 31.88 -6.56 25.95
N VAL A 167 31.48 -5.30 26.11
CA VAL A 167 32.10 -4.39 27.11
C VAL A 167 31.08 -3.78 28.05
N ASN A 168 31.33 -3.88 29.36
CA ASN A 168 30.45 -3.34 30.41
C ASN A 168 28.98 -3.83 30.28
N ASN A 169 28.76 -5.10 29.94
CA ASN A 169 27.41 -5.66 29.88
C ASN A 169 27.03 -6.25 31.24
N LEU A 170 25.80 -6.01 31.70
CA LEU A 170 25.27 -6.52 32.98
C LEU A 170 26.17 -6.19 34.22
N ILE A 171 26.90 -5.07 34.22
CA ILE A 171 27.90 -4.76 35.28
C ILE A 171 27.31 -4.66 36.68
N SER A 172 26.04 -4.22 36.77
CA SER A 172 25.31 -4.02 38.03
C SER A 172 24.48 -5.23 38.45
N ASN A 173 24.47 -6.31 37.66
CA ASN A 173 23.56 -7.44 37.85
C ASN A 173 23.96 -8.21 39.10
N THR A 174 23.08 -8.30 40.10
CA THR A 174 23.35 -9.02 41.35
C THR A 174 22.69 -10.40 41.35
N ILE A 175 21.38 -10.43 41.13
CA ILE A 175 20.55 -11.66 41.17
C ILE A 175 19.75 -11.92 39.88
N GLY A 176 19.77 -10.95 38.94
CA GLY A 176 19.09 -11.08 37.65
C GLY A 176 19.58 -12.30 36.87
N SER A 177 18.65 -13.04 36.27
CA SER A 177 18.88 -14.35 35.66
C SER A 177 18.26 -14.45 34.26
N MET A 178 18.77 -15.36 33.44
CA MET A 178 18.29 -15.62 32.07
C MET A 178 18.40 -14.41 31.13
N ASN A 179 19.34 -13.48 31.39
CA ASN A 179 19.54 -12.30 30.53
C ASN A 179 20.60 -12.55 29.44
N THR A 180 20.33 -12.08 28.23
CA THR A 180 21.31 -12.07 27.12
C THR A 180 21.72 -10.62 26.83
N ALA A 181 23.02 -10.32 26.85
CA ALA A 181 23.56 -8.97 26.67
C ALA A 181 24.78 -9.00 25.72
N ILE A 182 24.58 -8.61 24.46
CA ILE A 182 25.60 -8.67 23.40
C ILE A 182 25.84 -7.28 22.82
N GLY A 183 27.08 -6.79 22.88
CA GLY A 183 27.45 -5.43 22.45
C GLY A 183 28.18 -4.68 23.56
N ALA A 184 27.86 -3.40 23.76
CA ALA A 184 28.52 -2.61 24.81
C ALA A 184 27.53 -1.77 25.61
N GLU A 185 27.74 -1.74 26.93
CA GLU A 185 26.87 -1.10 27.94
C GLU A 185 25.42 -1.62 27.88
N VAL A 186 25.23 -2.88 27.47
CA VAL A 186 23.91 -3.55 27.38
C VAL A 186 23.47 -4.02 28.76
N LEU A 187 22.23 -3.71 29.16
CA LEU A 187 21.68 -4.03 30.48
C LEU A 187 22.59 -3.57 31.64
N SER A 188 23.35 -2.49 31.44
CA SER A 188 24.41 -2.03 32.36
C SER A 188 23.90 -1.73 33.78
N SER A 189 22.67 -1.22 33.91
CA SER A 189 22.06 -0.87 35.20
C SER A 189 21.26 -2.02 35.84
N ASN A 190 21.12 -3.16 35.17
CA ASN A 190 20.25 -4.25 35.62
C ASN A 190 20.74 -4.77 36.96
N LYS A 191 19.85 -4.94 37.95
CA LYS A 191 20.19 -5.52 39.26
C LYS A 191 19.50 -6.86 39.45
N THR A 192 18.18 -6.86 39.29
CA THR A 192 17.30 -8.01 39.59
C THR A 192 16.46 -8.46 38.41
N GLY A 193 16.42 -7.68 37.31
CA GLY A 193 15.61 -7.98 36.13
C GLY A 193 16.02 -9.31 35.47
N ILE A 194 15.03 -10.05 34.98
CA ILE A 194 15.17 -11.40 34.43
C ILE A 194 14.65 -11.51 32.99
N GLN A 195 15.16 -12.50 32.25
CA GLN A 195 14.66 -12.87 30.92
C GLN A 195 14.74 -11.75 29.86
N ASN A 196 15.63 -10.77 30.03
CA ASN A 196 15.81 -9.69 29.07
C ASN A 196 16.82 -10.06 27.97
N THR A 197 16.57 -9.66 26.73
CA THR A 197 17.48 -9.84 25.59
C THR A 197 17.89 -8.49 25.03
N GLY A 198 19.16 -8.13 25.16
CA GLY A 198 19.76 -6.90 24.64
C GLY A 198 20.85 -7.18 23.59
N TYR A 199 20.76 -6.52 22.44
CA TYR A 199 21.76 -6.52 21.39
C TYR A 199 22.07 -5.09 20.90
N GLY A 200 23.34 -4.69 20.87
CA GLY A 200 23.80 -3.41 20.33
C GLY A 200 24.54 -2.53 21.36
N TYR A 201 24.61 -1.23 21.09
CA TYR A 201 25.20 -0.26 22.04
C TYR A 201 24.10 0.37 22.89
N ARG A 202 24.24 0.28 24.23
CA ARG A 202 23.30 0.84 25.23
C ARG A 202 21.84 0.38 25.06
N ALA A 203 21.63 -0.83 24.55
CA ALA A 203 20.32 -1.48 24.56
C ALA A 203 19.91 -1.83 26.00
N LEU A 204 18.70 -1.48 26.43
CA LEU A 204 18.21 -1.66 27.82
C LEU A 204 19.15 -1.12 28.92
N TYR A 205 19.93 -0.07 28.60
CA TYR A 205 20.97 0.48 29.49
C TYR A 205 20.47 0.80 30.91
N SER A 206 19.27 1.36 31.03
CA SER A 206 18.68 1.84 32.29
C SER A 206 17.83 0.79 33.03
N ASN A 207 17.70 -0.43 32.50
CA ASN A 207 16.87 -1.47 33.14
C ASN A 207 17.40 -1.74 34.54
N LEU A 208 16.52 -1.85 35.52
CA LEU A 208 16.86 -2.03 36.94
C LEU A 208 16.35 -3.39 37.42
N ASP A 209 15.05 -3.60 37.23
CA ASP A 209 14.25 -4.73 37.68
C ASP A 209 13.16 -5.14 36.66
N GLY A 210 13.11 -4.48 35.49
CA GLY A 210 12.23 -4.83 34.38
C GLY A 210 12.56 -6.20 33.79
N ASN A 211 11.52 -6.87 33.27
CA ASN A 211 11.56 -8.29 32.90
C ASN A 211 11.02 -8.56 31.48
N ASN A 212 11.52 -9.62 30.84
CA ASN A 212 11.02 -10.10 29.54
C ASN A 212 11.08 -9.05 28.39
N ASN A 213 11.99 -8.07 28.46
CA ASN A 213 12.15 -7.07 27.40
C ASN A 213 13.15 -7.52 26.33
N VAL A 214 12.87 -7.20 25.06
CA VAL A 214 13.74 -7.48 23.91
C VAL A 214 14.15 -6.16 23.26
N ALA A 215 15.45 -5.86 23.29
CA ALA A 215 16.03 -4.63 22.71
C ALA A 215 17.15 -4.98 21.72
N ASN A 216 16.91 -4.78 20.42
CA ASN A 216 17.90 -4.99 19.38
C ASN A 216 18.13 -3.68 18.60
N GLY A 217 19.24 -3.01 18.87
CA GLY A 217 19.65 -1.78 18.19
C GLY A 217 20.31 -0.76 19.11
N TYR A 218 21.06 0.16 18.51
CA TYR A 218 21.65 1.34 19.18
C TYR A 218 20.59 2.12 19.96
N PHE A 219 20.74 2.27 21.28
CA PHE A 219 19.77 2.92 22.18
C PHE A 219 18.32 2.35 22.16
N SER A 220 18.12 1.10 21.72
CA SER A 220 16.79 0.48 21.83
C SER A 220 16.40 0.27 23.30
N LEU A 221 15.19 0.69 23.70
CA LEU A 221 14.68 0.65 25.08
C LEU A 221 15.64 1.28 26.11
N PHE A 222 16.37 2.33 25.74
CA PHE A 222 17.45 2.93 26.55
C PHE A 222 17.01 3.35 27.96
N SER A 223 15.87 4.04 28.08
CA SER A 223 15.34 4.61 29.33
C SER A 223 14.46 3.66 30.15
N ALA A 224 14.23 2.43 29.67
CA ALA A 224 13.35 1.45 30.30
C ALA A 224 13.94 0.95 31.62
N LYS A 225 13.22 1.12 32.73
CA LYS A 225 13.71 0.80 34.10
C LYS A 225 13.08 -0.45 34.69
N SER A 226 11.76 -0.41 34.85
CA SER A 226 10.94 -1.39 35.58
C SER A 226 9.81 -1.94 34.70
N THR A 227 10.03 -1.91 33.38
CA THR A 227 9.02 -2.21 32.35
C THR A 227 8.98 -3.70 32.04
N ILE A 228 7.82 -4.21 31.62
CA ILE A 228 7.64 -5.65 31.34
C ILE A 228 7.23 -5.90 29.89
N GLY A 229 7.88 -6.86 29.25
CA GLY A 229 7.40 -7.44 27.98
C GLY A 229 7.47 -6.53 26.75
N ASN A 230 8.35 -5.52 26.73
CA ASN A 230 8.46 -4.60 25.60
C ASN A 230 9.45 -5.12 24.55
N ILE A 231 9.18 -4.84 23.28
CA ILE A 231 10.01 -5.23 22.13
C ILE A 231 10.43 -3.98 21.37
N GLY A 232 11.69 -3.57 21.51
CA GLY A 232 12.31 -2.49 20.73
C GLY A 232 13.31 -3.05 19.71
N ILE A 233 13.03 -2.96 18.43
CA ILE A 233 13.93 -3.39 17.35
C ILE A 233 14.20 -2.20 16.41
N GLY A 234 15.47 -1.89 16.16
CA GLY A 234 15.90 -0.71 15.40
C GLY A 234 16.58 0.34 16.27
N ALA A 235 17.33 1.25 15.64
CA ALA A 235 18.03 2.31 16.34
C ALA A 235 17.04 3.26 17.04
N SER A 236 17.22 3.47 18.34
CA SER A 236 16.38 4.33 19.20
C SER A 236 14.89 3.98 19.21
N SER A 237 14.52 2.74 18.89
CA SER A 237 13.15 2.25 19.11
C SER A 237 12.82 2.24 20.62
N LEU A 238 11.64 2.77 20.99
CA LEU A 238 11.19 2.91 22.38
C LEU A 238 12.23 3.59 23.32
N ARG A 239 13.08 4.48 22.78
CA ARG A 239 14.24 5.05 23.50
C ARG A 239 13.86 5.68 24.84
N GLU A 240 12.84 6.53 24.85
CA GLU A 240 12.42 7.29 26.04
C GLU A 240 11.34 6.58 26.88
N LEU A 241 11.07 5.29 26.66
CA LEU A 241 10.12 4.51 27.48
C LEU A 241 10.65 4.40 28.91
N ILE A 242 10.09 5.17 29.84
CA ILE A 242 10.47 5.14 31.27
C ILE A 242 9.60 4.12 32.02
N SER A 243 8.31 4.05 31.67
CA SER A 243 7.28 3.24 32.32
C SER A 243 6.36 2.59 31.28
N GLY A 244 5.68 1.50 31.63
CA GLY A 244 4.72 0.86 30.75
C GLY A 244 5.20 -0.45 30.10
N ASP A 245 4.24 -1.25 29.65
CA ASP A 245 4.41 -2.69 29.41
C ASP A 245 3.81 -3.12 28.07
N TYR A 246 4.31 -4.24 27.52
CA TYR A 246 3.78 -4.88 26.32
C TYR A 246 3.72 -3.94 25.10
N ASN A 247 4.68 -3.02 24.97
CA ASN A 247 4.81 -2.15 23.80
C ASN A 247 5.77 -2.76 22.77
N ILE A 248 5.41 -2.69 21.50
CA ILE A 248 6.19 -3.15 20.36
C ILE A 248 6.58 -1.93 19.52
N GLY A 249 7.87 -1.70 19.32
CA GLY A 249 8.43 -0.70 18.42
C GLY A 249 9.44 -1.36 17.48
N ILE A 250 9.14 -1.45 16.19
CA ILE A 250 10.00 -2.07 15.17
C ILE A 250 10.27 -1.05 14.06
N GLY A 251 11.50 -0.57 13.99
CA GLY A 251 11.95 0.47 13.06
C GLY A 251 12.83 1.50 13.78
N GLY A 252 13.68 2.20 13.02
CA GLY A 252 14.43 3.33 13.56
C GLY A 252 13.47 4.40 14.11
N ASP A 253 13.67 4.84 15.34
CA ASP A 253 12.83 5.81 16.06
C ASP A 253 11.34 5.45 16.19
N ALA A 254 10.96 4.17 16.05
CA ALA A 254 9.60 3.71 16.35
C ALA A 254 9.28 3.96 17.85
N PHE A 255 8.18 4.67 18.13
CA PHE A 255 7.82 5.16 19.47
C PHE A 255 8.98 5.83 20.24
N ARG A 256 9.89 6.55 19.56
CA ARG A 256 11.08 7.14 20.19
C ARG A 256 10.78 7.88 21.50
N MET A 257 9.75 8.71 21.52
CA MET A 257 9.46 9.64 22.63
C MET A 257 8.43 9.15 23.66
N ILE A 258 7.87 7.94 23.54
CA ILE A 258 6.80 7.50 24.43
C ILE A 258 7.33 7.32 25.86
N PRO A 259 6.83 8.06 26.88
CA PRO A 259 7.34 7.94 28.26
C PRO A 259 6.65 6.81 29.05
N GLY A 260 5.49 6.36 28.57
CA GLY A 260 4.48 5.69 29.37
C GLY A 260 3.44 4.96 28.53
N GLY A 261 2.92 3.86 29.08
CA GLY A 261 1.66 3.24 28.62
C GLY A 261 1.80 1.79 28.17
N ARG A 262 0.66 1.19 27.77
CA ARG A 262 0.53 -0.26 27.63
C ARG A 262 -0.08 -0.68 26.30
N GLY A 263 0.46 -1.77 25.75
CA GLY A 263 -0.13 -2.48 24.61
C GLY A 263 -0.11 -1.70 23.31
N ASN A 264 0.86 -0.81 23.11
CA ASN A 264 1.00 -0.09 21.84
C ASN A 264 1.88 -0.89 20.85
N THR A 265 1.58 -0.83 19.56
CA THR A 265 2.40 -1.41 18.49
C THR A 265 2.75 -0.33 17.47
N ALA A 266 4.03 -0.20 17.11
CA ALA A 266 4.54 0.65 16.05
C ALA A 266 5.50 -0.17 15.16
N ILE A 267 5.18 -0.28 13.88
CA ILE A 267 5.99 -1.01 12.89
C ILE A 267 6.24 -0.08 11.70
N GLY A 268 7.49 0.37 11.55
CA GLY A 268 7.92 1.33 10.55
C GLY A 268 8.83 2.40 11.14
N GLY A 269 9.75 2.94 10.31
CA GLY A 269 10.63 4.04 10.74
C GLY A 269 9.82 5.25 11.21
N SER A 270 10.13 5.76 12.40
CA SER A 270 9.47 6.89 13.06
C SER A 270 7.94 6.73 13.23
N ALA A 271 7.41 5.51 13.23
CA ALA A 271 6.01 5.27 13.57
C ALA A 271 5.76 5.66 15.04
N GLY A 272 4.72 6.47 15.30
CA GLY A 272 4.40 6.99 16.64
C GLY A 272 5.46 7.91 17.27
N TYR A 273 6.35 8.51 16.47
CA TYR A 273 7.54 9.23 16.93
C TYR A 273 7.29 10.27 18.04
N ASN A 274 6.28 11.15 17.89
CA ASN A 274 6.02 12.28 18.78
C ASN A 274 5.07 11.99 19.96
N LEU A 275 4.62 10.74 20.17
CA LEU A 275 3.82 10.41 21.35
C LEU A 275 4.67 10.71 22.61
N ASN A 276 4.35 11.76 23.34
CA ASN A 276 5.17 12.25 24.47
C ASN A 276 4.41 12.25 25.81
N THR A 277 3.22 11.64 25.84
CA THR A 277 2.43 11.35 27.03
C THR A 277 2.22 9.85 27.21
N THR A 278 1.70 9.43 28.36
CA THR A 278 1.22 8.06 28.56
C THR A 278 0.07 7.75 27.61
N ASN A 279 0.24 6.76 26.74
CA ASN A 279 -0.71 6.41 25.67
C ASN A 279 -0.91 4.89 25.63
N ASN A 280 -2.11 4.39 25.31
CA ASN A 280 -2.44 2.96 25.40
C ASN A 280 -3.12 2.44 24.13
N TYR A 281 -2.87 1.18 23.80
CA TYR A 281 -3.59 0.42 22.76
C TYR A 281 -3.57 1.03 21.35
N ASN A 282 -2.55 1.83 21.01
CA ASN A 282 -2.37 2.35 19.67
C ASN A 282 -1.61 1.35 18.77
N THR A 283 -2.08 1.14 17.53
CA THR A 283 -1.43 0.30 16.51
C THR A 283 -1.07 1.15 15.30
N PHE A 284 0.21 1.38 15.04
CA PHE A 284 0.71 2.19 13.93
C PHE A 284 1.58 1.32 13.00
N ILE A 285 1.22 1.25 11.72
CA ILE A 285 1.93 0.41 10.74
C ILE A 285 2.22 1.22 9.47
N GLY A 286 3.50 1.49 9.23
CA GLY A 286 4.01 2.28 8.10
C GLY A 286 5.03 3.34 8.53
N PHE A 287 5.85 3.81 7.59
CA PHE A 287 6.82 4.88 7.83
C PHE A 287 6.09 6.15 8.29
N ARG A 288 6.43 6.67 9.48
CA ARG A 288 5.79 7.83 10.12
C ARG A 288 4.28 7.69 10.36
N ALA A 289 3.73 6.47 10.41
CA ALA A 289 2.36 6.22 10.82
C ALA A 289 2.12 6.80 12.24
N GLY A 290 1.10 7.64 12.41
CA GLY A 290 0.79 8.29 13.70
C GLY A 290 1.85 9.28 14.21
N ALA A 291 2.88 9.63 13.43
CA ALA A 291 4.01 10.44 13.90
C ALA A 291 3.66 11.90 14.25
N GLY A 292 2.48 12.38 13.89
CA GLY A 292 1.96 13.70 14.30
C GLY A 292 1.16 13.70 15.60
N LEU A 293 0.88 12.53 16.19
CA LEU A 293 0.16 12.43 17.46
C LEU A 293 1.09 12.75 18.63
N VAL A 294 0.54 13.40 19.65
CA VAL A 294 1.21 13.80 20.90
C VAL A 294 0.67 12.97 22.05
N SER A 295 -0.65 12.83 22.09
CA SER A 295 -1.40 11.95 22.98
C SER A 295 -2.47 11.16 22.20
N GLY A 296 -3.13 10.21 22.86
CA GLY A 296 -4.24 9.46 22.29
C GLY A 296 -4.19 7.98 22.61
N LYS A 297 -5.34 7.32 22.55
CA LYS A 297 -5.48 5.89 22.85
C LYS A 297 -6.37 5.16 21.86
N SER A 298 -6.17 3.84 21.76
CA SER A 298 -7.04 2.94 20.99
C SER A 298 -7.15 3.29 19.50
N ASN A 299 -6.13 3.93 18.91
CA ASN A 299 -6.13 4.22 17.47
C ASN A 299 -5.45 3.10 16.68
N THR A 300 -5.97 2.77 15.50
CA THR A 300 -5.26 1.95 14.50
C THR A 300 -4.97 2.81 13.29
N ILE A 301 -3.69 2.99 12.92
CA ILE A 301 -3.27 3.85 11.81
C ILE A 301 -2.33 3.06 10.91
N ILE A 302 -2.77 2.77 9.68
CA ILE A 302 -2.03 1.99 8.70
C ILE A 302 -1.79 2.84 7.46
N GLY A 303 -0.57 2.83 6.94
CA GLY A 303 -0.13 3.67 5.82
C GLY A 303 1.10 4.51 6.17
N ALA A 304 1.77 5.07 5.16
CA ALA A 304 2.95 5.91 5.38
C ALA A 304 2.58 7.40 5.43
N ASN A 305 3.40 8.22 6.11
CA ASN A 305 3.28 9.69 6.15
C ASN A 305 1.88 10.23 6.50
N VAL A 306 1.13 9.58 7.41
CA VAL A 306 -0.21 10.05 7.82
C VAL A 306 -0.11 11.34 8.65
N THR A 307 -0.26 12.48 7.99
CA THR A 307 -0.20 13.84 8.58
C THR A 307 -1.58 14.46 8.83
N GLY A 308 -1.62 15.59 9.55
CA GLY A 308 -2.87 16.36 9.73
C GLY A 308 -3.87 15.74 10.72
N LEU A 309 -3.42 14.82 11.57
CA LEU A 309 -4.23 14.22 12.62
C LEU A 309 -4.34 15.18 13.83
N PRO A 310 -5.51 15.25 14.50
CA PRO A 310 -5.63 15.90 15.80
C PRO A 310 -4.61 15.35 16.81
N ALA A 311 -3.91 16.22 17.53
CA ALA A 311 -2.79 15.82 18.39
C ALA A 311 -3.14 14.83 19.52
N SER A 312 -4.43 14.73 19.88
CA SER A 312 -4.99 13.86 20.93
C SER A 312 -6.02 12.84 20.40
N LEU A 313 -5.97 12.51 19.11
CA LEU A 313 -6.90 11.59 18.44
C LEU A 313 -7.05 10.28 19.23
N SER A 314 -8.27 9.78 19.43
CA SER A 314 -8.53 8.54 20.20
C SER A 314 -9.71 7.73 19.67
N ASN A 315 -9.58 6.40 19.67
CA ASN A 315 -10.57 5.43 19.19
C ASN A 315 -10.86 5.47 17.68
N ASN A 316 -9.89 5.84 16.82
CA ASN A 316 -10.11 5.92 15.36
C ASN A 316 -9.36 4.82 14.61
N ILE A 317 -9.90 4.37 13.48
CA ILE A 317 -9.20 3.46 12.54
C ILE A 317 -8.95 4.20 11.23
N ILE A 318 -7.69 4.45 10.89
CA ILE A 318 -7.28 5.19 9.70
C ILE A 318 -6.47 4.27 8.80
N ILE A 319 -6.88 4.16 7.55
CA ILE A 319 -6.14 3.46 6.49
C ILE A 319 -5.80 4.49 5.41
N ALA A 320 -4.51 4.68 5.17
CA ALA A 320 -3.94 5.57 4.18
C ALA A 320 -3.05 4.79 3.20
N ASP A 321 -2.74 5.40 2.05
CA ASP A 321 -1.76 4.86 1.11
C ASP A 321 -0.30 5.28 1.46
N GLY A 322 0.62 5.05 0.52
CA GLY A 322 2.04 5.40 0.69
C GLY A 322 2.33 6.91 0.73
N ASP A 323 1.41 7.73 0.23
CA ASP A 323 1.56 9.19 0.14
C ASP A 323 0.92 9.93 1.32
N GLY A 324 0.42 9.21 2.32
CA GLY A 324 -0.30 9.79 3.46
C GLY A 324 -1.76 10.13 3.18
N ASN A 325 -2.29 9.79 2.01
CA ASN A 325 -3.69 10.03 1.71
C ASN A 325 -4.56 9.03 2.47
N ARG A 326 -5.27 9.51 3.50
CA ARG A 326 -6.39 8.79 4.11
C ARG A 326 -7.39 8.36 3.01
N ARG A 327 -7.72 7.06 3.01
CA ARG A 327 -8.66 6.39 2.11
C ARG A 327 -9.91 5.94 2.86
N ILE A 328 -9.72 5.34 4.04
CA ILE A 328 -10.77 4.95 4.98
C ILE A 328 -10.46 5.57 6.35
N ASN A 329 -11.46 6.17 6.98
CA ASN A 329 -11.39 6.72 8.32
C ASN A 329 -12.64 6.31 9.11
N ILE A 330 -12.48 5.46 10.12
CA ILE A 330 -13.53 5.12 11.08
C ILE A 330 -13.35 6.03 12.29
N ASP A 331 -14.37 6.86 12.59
CA ASP A 331 -14.33 7.81 13.70
C ASP A 331 -14.54 7.13 15.06
N GLN A 332 -14.39 7.91 16.15
CA GLN A 332 -14.60 7.45 17.53
C GLN A 332 -16.01 6.91 17.83
N ASN A 333 -17.00 7.15 16.97
CA ASN A 333 -18.37 6.66 17.10
C ASN A 333 -18.62 5.39 16.25
N GLY A 334 -17.62 4.93 15.49
CA GLY A 334 -17.74 3.83 14.54
C GLY A 334 -18.24 4.24 13.14
N ASN A 335 -18.38 5.53 12.85
CA ASN A 335 -18.82 6.00 11.52
C ASN A 335 -17.69 5.82 10.51
N ILE A 336 -17.98 5.18 9.37
CA ILE A 336 -17.01 4.89 8.31
C ILE A 336 -17.04 5.99 7.25
N GLY A 337 -15.99 6.81 7.19
CA GLY A 337 -15.71 7.73 6.10
C GLY A 337 -14.85 7.07 5.02
N ILE A 338 -15.29 7.12 3.77
CA ILE A 338 -14.46 6.80 2.59
C ILE A 338 -14.29 8.09 1.79
N GLY A 339 -13.04 8.55 1.64
CA GLY A 339 -12.74 9.85 1.03
C GLY A 339 -13.19 11.08 1.86
N THR A 340 -13.64 10.88 3.10
CA THR A 340 -13.93 11.93 4.08
C THR A 340 -13.36 11.57 5.45
N ASP A 341 -12.84 12.57 6.15
CA ASP A 341 -12.23 12.43 7.47
C ASP A 341 -13.17 12.84 8.61
N THR A 342 -14.38 13.32 8.26
CA THR A 342 -15.43 13.71 9.22
C THR A 342 -16.78 13.15 8.76
N PRO A 343 -16.94 11.80 8.76
CA PRO A 343 -18.20 11.16 8.35
C PRO A 343 -19.37 11.72 9.18
N LYS A 344 -20.47 12.04 8.50
CA LYS A 344 -21.71 12.55 9.13
C LYS A 344 -22.76 11.48 9.35
N PHE A 345 -22.51 10.28 8.84
CA PHE A 345 -23.39 9.12 8.89
C PHE A 345 -22.54 7.85 9.13
N PRO A 346 -23.14 6.73 9.60
CA PRO A 346 -22.42 5.48 9.84
C PRO A 346 -21.63 4.94 8.64
N LEU A 347 -22.03 5.28 7.43
CA LEU A 347 -21.24 5.14 6.21
C LEU A 347 -21.39 6.43 5.37
N ASP A 348 -20.29 7.14 5.16
CA ASP A 348 -20.23 8.41 4.42
C ASP A 348 -19.15 8.30 3.34
N ILE A 349 -19.57 8.08 2.09
CA ILE A 349 -18.68 7.88 0.95
C ILE A 349 -18.67 9.15 0.10
N ARG A 350 -17.52 9.80 0.00
CA ARG A 350 -17.31 11.03 -0.76
C ARG A 350 -16.16 10.88 -1.72
N LEU A 351 -16.23 11.58 -2.85
CA LEU A 351 -15.07 11.71 -3.72
C LEU A 351 -14.09 12.74 -3.16
N LYS A 352 -12.86 12.29 -2.98
CA LYS A 352 -11.72 13.10 -2.57
C LYS A 352 -11.23 13.96 -3.74
N THR A 353 -12.06 14.92 -4.15
CA THR A 353 -11.68 15.95 -5.12
C THR A 353 -10.85 17.03 -4.40
N SER A 354 -9.80 17.52 -5.05
CA SER A 354 -8.85 18.50 -4.48
C SER A 354 -9.42 19.91 -4.31
N VAL A 355 -10.72 20.10 -4.53
CA VAL A 355 -11.41 21.39 -4.57
C VAL A 355 -12.67 21.29 -3.72
N TRP A 356 -12.60 21.51 -2.41
CA TRP A 356 -13.71 21.91 -1.53
C TRP A 356 -13.06 22.60 -0.29
N PRO A 357 -13.70 23.60 0.34
CA PRO A 357 -15.15 23.71 0.48
C PRO A 357 -15.80 24.94 -0.15
N LEU A 358 -16.95 24.78 -0.82
CA LEU A 358 -18.03 25.71 -0.53
C LEU A 358 -18.53 25.41 0.89
N ALA A 359 -18.79 26.46 1.67
CA ALA A 359 -19.46 26.31 2.95
C ALA A 359 -20.92 25.89 2.69
N ALA A 360 -21.21 24.60 2.84
CA ALA A 360 -22.56 24.05 2.69
C ALA A 360 -23.45 24.42 3.90
N SER A 361 -23.89 25.68 3.95
CA SER A 361 -24.91 26.19 4.90
C SER A 361 -26.35 25.81 4.52
N SER A 362 -26.50 24.95 3.51
CA SER A 362 -27.71 24.84 2.71
C SER A 362 -27.91 23.40 2.21
N LEU A 363 -28.33 22.50 3.11
CA LEU A 363 -28.63 21.10 2.80
C LEU A 363 -30.03 20.66 3.31
N THR A 364 -31.11 21.20 2.74
CA THR A 364 -32.49 20.64 2.82
C THR A 364 -32.56 19.14 2.56
N TYR A 365 -33.39 18.50 3.37
CA TYR A 365 -33.71 17.08 3.35
C TYR A 365 -35.22 16.92 3.44
N TYR A 366 -35.82 16.02 2.66
CA TYR A 366 -37.24 15.70 2.78
C TYR A 366 -37.44 14.62 3.86
N GLY A 367 -37.58 15.07 5.11
CA GLY A 367 -37.71 14.22 6.29
C GLY A 367 -38.86 14.64 7.21
N ILE A 368 -39.76 13.70 7.51
CA ILE A 368 -40.65 13.78 8.68
C ILE A 368 -39.78 13.62 9.94
N ASN A 369 -39.95 14.49 10.92
CA ASN A 369 -39.24 14.44 12.21
C ASN A 369 -39.69 13.20 13.01
N PRO A 370 -38.79 12.30 13.44
CA PRO A 370 -39.17 11.13 14.23
C PRO A 370 -39.61 11.44 15.67
N GLU A 371 -39.29 12.62 16.23
CA GLU A 371 -39.62 12.95 17.62
C GLU A 371 -40.99 13.61 17.80
N THR A 372 -41.55 14.21 16.74
CA THR A 372 -42.89 14.81 16.77
C THR A 372 -43.79 14.15 15.72
N GLY A 373 -44.49 13.10 16.14
CA GLY A 373 -45.49 12.39 15.34
C GLY A 373 -46.71 13.24 15.00
N SER A 374 -46.53 14.24 14.15
CA SER A 374 -47.60 15.08 13.60
C SER A 374 -48.45 14.28 12.63
N SER A 375 -49.73 14.13 12.98
CA SER A 375 -50.74 13.44 12.16
C SER A 375 -51.10 14.19 10.88
N ASP A 376 -50.79 15.48 10.81
CA ASP A 376 -51.16 16.35 9.71
C ASP A 376 -50.00 16.41 8.71
N GLY A 377 -50.21 15.83 7.53
CA GLY A 377 -49.23 15.68 6.45
C GLY A 377 -48.83 16.98 5.74
N THR A 378 -48.64 18.08 6.49
CA THR A 378 -48.09 19.33 5.97
C THR A 378 -46.59 19.19 5.76
N LEU A 379 -46.17 19.26 4.50
CA LEU A 379 -44.77 19.23 4.09
C LEU A 379 -44.08 20.52 4.57
N THR A 380 -43.40 20.51 5.71
CA THR A 380 -42.61 21.66 6.18
C THR A 380 -41.37 21.84 5.31
N THR A 381 -41.40 22.85 4.43
CA THR A 381 -40.23 23.28 3.67
C THR A 381 -39.23 23.97 4.59
N TYR A 382 -38.06 23.36 4.79
CA TYR A 382 -36.89 24.10 5.27
C TYR A 382 -36.29 24.88 4.09
N PRO A 383 -36.30 26.22 4.12
CA PRO A 383 -35.81 27.03 3.01
C PRO A 383 -34.28 27.01 2.99
N ASN A 384 -33.68 26.10 2.19
CA ASN A 384 -32.25 26.10 1.77
C ASN A 384 -31.87 24.87 0.89
N TYR A 385 -32.57 24.65 -0.23
CA TYR A 385 -32.06 23.93 -1.42
C TYR A 385 -32.61 24.63 -2.65
N THR A 386 -31.72 25.15 -3.47
CA THR A 386 -31.91 25.69 -4.83
C THR A 386 -30.54 26.30 -5.16
N ASN A 387 -29.81 25.97 -6.23
CA ASN A 387 -30.00 25.03 -7.33
C ASN A 387 -28.61 24.52 -7.79
N ASP A 388 -28.53 23.32 -8.37
CA ASP A 388 -27.90 23.07 -9.69
C ASP A 388 -27.63 21.58 -9.91
N ILE A 389 -28.59 20.93 -10.56
CA ILE A 389 -28.48 19.57 -11.11
C ILE A 389 -27.72 19.69 -12.44
N GLY A 390 -26.43 20.06 -12.35
CA GLY A 390 -25.70 20.66 -13.47
C GLY A 390 -24.23 20.25 -13.66
N ALA A 391 -23.69 19.30 -12.89
CA ALA A 391 -22.36 18.71 -13.12
C ALA A 391 -22.11 17.43 -12.29
N PHE A 392 -22.94 16.39 -12.41
CA PHE A 392 -22.74 15.12 -11.68
C PHE A 392 -21.66 14.22 -12.29
N ASN A 393 -20.44 14.76 -12.42
CA ASN A 393 -19.24 13.98 -12.71
C ASN A 393 -18.70 13.36 -11.42
N SER A 394 -19.38 12.35 -10.87
CA SER A 394 -18.74 11.14 -10.30
C SER A 394 -19.70 10.14 -9.66
N ASN A 395 -19.44 8.86 -9.93
CA ASN A 395 -20.22 7.73 -9.40
C ASN A 395 -19.79 7.38 -7.97
N THR A 396 -20.55 7.80 -6.95
CA THR A 396 -20.61 7.06 -5.68
C THR A 396 -21.60 5.90 -5.84
N SER A 397 -21.22 4.88 -6.61
CA SER A 397 -22.04 3.69 -6.84
C SER A 397 -21.79 2.64 -5.75
N ILE A 398 -22.80 2.33 -4.94
CA ILE A 398 -22.80 1.14 -4.09
C ILE A 398 -23.23 -0.04 -4.96
N TYR A 399 -22.27 -0.85 -5.43
CA TYR A 399 -22.59 -2.12 -6.09
C TYR A 399 -23.00 -3.14 -5.03
N ALA A 400 -24.16 -3.76 -5.22
CA ALA A 400 -24.57 -4.95 -4.48
C ALA A 400 -25.01 -6.01 -5.50
N ASP A 401 -24.46 -7.22 -5.37
CA ASP A 401 -24.85 -8.39 -6.18
C ASP A 401 -26.23 -8.96 -5.77
N GLY A 402 -26.89 -8.30 -4.81
CA GLY A 402 -28.19 -8.63 -4.26
C GLY A 402 -28.88 -7.40 -3.68
N ASN A 403 -29.81 -7.59 -2.74
CA ASN A 403 -30.65 -6.50 -2.24
C ASN A 403 -29.92 -5.55 -1.29
N ILE A 404 -30.07 -4.23 -1.51
CA ILE A 404 -29.79 -3.20 -0.49
C ILE A 404 -31.05 -3.06 0.38
N ILE A 405 -31.06 -3.74 1.53
CA ILE A 405 -32.19 -3.67 2.48
C ILE A 405 -31.96 -2.49 3.44
N SER A 406 -32.88 -1.52 3.43
CA SER A 406 -32.97 -0.48 4.46
C SER A 406 -34.22 -0.70 5.31
N VAL A 407 -34.07 -0.65 6.63
CA VAL A 407 -35.19 -0.70 7.59
C VAL A 407 -35.84 0.69 7.75
N GLY A 408 -35.22 1.74 7.20
CA GLY A 408 -35.70 3.12 7.22
C GLY A 408 -35.93 3.66 5.82
N LYS A 409 -35.09 4.62 5.39
CA LYS A 409 -35.17 5.25 4.07
C LYS A 409 -33.97 4.84 3.21
N LEU A 410 -34.18 4.86 1.89
CA LEU A 410 -33.13 4.84 0.86
C LEU A 410 -33.39 6.05 -0.04
N SER A 411 -32.50 7.04 -0.02
CA SER A 411 -32.63 8.25 -0.83
C SER A 411 -31.97 8.03 -2.18
N VAL A 412 -32.72 8.24 -3.27
CA VAL A 412 -32.24 8.07 -4.65
C VAL A 412 -32.53 9.35 -5.42
N ALA A 413 -31.52 9.92 -6.09
CA ALA A 413 -31.62 11.25 -6.69
C ALA A 413 -32.61 11.35 -7.87
N GLN A 414 -32.89 10.24 -8.55
CA GLN A 414 -33.91 10.15 -9.61
C GLN A 414 -34.62 8.80 -9.58
N THR A 415 -35.92 8.81 -9.81
CA THR A 415 -36.71 7.63 -10.18
C THR A 415 -37.34 7.87 -11.56
N SER A 416 -37.07 6.97 -12.51
CA SER A 416 -37.59 7.08 -13.88
C SER A 416 -39.01 6.51 -13.96
N LEU A 417 -40.01 7.33 -13.63
CA LEU A 417 -41.43 6.97 -13.66
C LEU A 417 -42.17 7.83 -14.71
N PHE A 418 -42.50 7.24 -15.86
CA PHE A 418 -43.08 8.00 -17.00
C PHE A 418 -44.57 7.70 -17.28
N SER A 419 -45.14 6.62 -16.73
CA SER A 419 -46.50 6.17 -17.10
C SER A 419 -47.48 5.85 -15.96
N ASP A 420 -47.14 6.15 -14.70
CA ASP A 420 -48.06 5.89 -13.57
C ASP A 420 -49.16 6.96 -13.48
N LYS A 421 -50.38 6.56 -13.09
CA LYS A 421 -51.51 7.49 -12.89
C LYS A 421 -51.29 8.44 -11.71
N ARG A 422 -50.58 8.01 -10.66
CA ARG A 422 -50.36 8.77 -9.41
C ARG A 422 -49.50 10.02 -9.61
N ILE A 423 -48.77 10.11 -10.72
CA ILE A 423 -47.90 11.24 -11.09
C ILE A 423 -48.47 12.08 -12.25
N LYS A 424 -49.72 11.86 -12.67
CA LYS A 424 -50.36 12.56 -13.80
C LYS A 424 -51.67 13.21 -13.36
N ASN A 425 -51.80 14.52 -13.59
CA ASN A 425 -53.08 15.22 -13.43
C ASN A 425 -53.98 14.93 -14.65
N ILE A 426 -54.97 14.05 -14.51
CA ILE A 426 -55.84 13.63 -15.61
C ILE A 426 -56.93 14.69 -15.83
N ILE A 427 -56.79 15.45 -16.92
CA ILE A 427 -57.73 16.51 -17.31
C ILE A 427 -58.97 16.02 -18.08
N GLY A 428 -58.97 14.76 -18.56
CA GLY A 428 -60.08 14.19 -19.31
C GLY A 428 -59.70 12.95 -20.12
N LYS A 429 -60.63 12.48 -20.97
CA LYS A 429 -60.35 11.54 -22.07
C LYS A 429 -60.23 12.33 -23.38
N SER A 430 -59.52 11.77 -24.37
CA SER A 430 -59.43 12.40 -25.69
C SER A 430 -60.77 12.42 -26.42
N ASP A 431 -61.00 13.44 -27.23
CA ASP A 431 -62.17 13.54 -28.12
C ASP A 431 -61.85 12.79 -29.42
N ASN A 432 -62.20 11.51 -29.47
CA ASN A 432 -61.88 10.65 -30.62
C ASN A 432 -62.43 11.20 -31.95
N ALA A 433 -63.54 11.95 -31.94
CA ALA A 433 -64.15 12.51 -33.15
C ALA A 433 -63.39 13.73 -33.66
N LYS A 434 -62.97 14.62 -32.75
CA LYS A 434 -62.06 15.73 -33.08
C LYS A 434 -60.69 15.21 -33.51
N ASP A 435 -60.18 14.16 -32.86
CA ASP A 435 -58.91 13.52 -33.20
C ASP A 435 -58.94 12.92 -34.62
N LEU A 436 -60.04 12.25 -35.00
CA LEU A 436 -60.23 11.74 -36.37
C LEU A 436 -60.27 12.87 -37.40
N MET A 437 -61.00 13.97 -37.13
CA MET A 437 -60.99 15.15 -38.01
C MET A 437 -59.63 15.85 -38.08
N THR A 438 -58.78 15.68 -37.07
CA THR A 438 -57.42 16.24 -37.02
C THR A 438 -56.46 15.35 -37.80
N LEU A 439 -56.50 14.02 -37.61
CA LEU A 439 -55.75 13.04 -38.39
C LEU A 439 -56.02 13.18 -39.90
N GLN A 440 -57.28 13.36 -40.29
CA GLN A 440 -57.69 13.56 -41.69
C GLN A 440 -57.12 14.82 -42.36
N LYS A 441 -56.61 15.79 -41.58
CA LYS A 441 -55.97 17.01 -42.09
C LYS A 441 -54.45 16.90 -42.18
N LEU A 442 -53.84 15.86 -41.60
CA LEU A 442 -52.41 15.65 -41.69
C LEU A 442 -52.04 15.15 -43.09
N SER A 443 -51.10 15.86 -43.73
CA SER A 443 -50.54 15.45 -45.02
C SER A 443 -49.39 14.47 -44.80
N ILE A 444 -49.42 13.35 -45.54
CA ILE A 444 -48.31 12.41 -45.62
C ILE A 444 -47.54 12.73 -46.89
N THR A 445 -46.29 13.14 -46.73
CA THR A 445 -45.47 13.75 -47.77
C THR A 445 -44.32 12.81 -48.13
N ASP A 446 -44.22 12.47 -49.41
CA ASP A 446 -43.09 11.76 -50.00
C ASP A 446 -41.98 12.78 -50.36
N TYR A 447 -40.79 12.67 -49.75
CA TYR A 447 -39.68 13.59 -49.96
C TYR A 447 -38.31 12.88 -50.02
N ILE A 448 -37.28 13.58 -50.48
CA ILE A 448 -35.86 13.20 -50.33
C ILE A 448 -35.17 14.24 -49.44
N MET A 449 -34.12 13.83 -48.71
CA MET A 449 -33.35 14.77 -47.89
C MET A 449 -32.50 15.68 -48.79
N LYS A 450 -32.37 16.97 -48.42
CA LYS A 450 -31.48 17.91 -49.15
C LYS A 450 -30.00 17.56 -49.04
N ASP A 451 -29.61 16.89 -47.95
CA ASP A 451 -28.25 16.36 -47.76
C ASP A 451 -28.12 15.01 -48.49
N GLU A 452 -27.96 15.07 -49.82
CA GLU A 452 -27.81 13.89 -50.67
C GLU A 452 -26.50 13.13 -50.40
N THR A 453 -25.48 13.76 -49.79
CA THR A 453 -24.23 13.07 -49.42
C THR A 453 -24.46 12.09 -48.27
N LEU A 454 -25.26 12.47 -47.26
CA LEU A 454 -25.54 11.62 -46.11
C LEU A 454 -26.67 10.61 -46.36
N TYR A 455 -27.69 10.99 -47.14
CA TYR A 455 -28.92 10.19 -47.32
C TYR A 455 -29.13 9.64 -48.74
N GLY A 456 -28.31 10.03 -49.71
CA GLY A 456 -28.47 9.64 -51.12
C GLY A 456 -29.83 10.05 -51.70
N THR A 457 -30.25 9.35 -52.74
CA THR A 457 -31.57 9.54 -53.37
C THR A 457 -32.70 8.78 -52.64
N GLN A 458 -32.56 8.53 -51.33
CA GLN A 458 -33.55 7.79 -50.56
C GLN A 458 -34.86 8.58 -50.43
N LYS A 459 -35.98 7.95 -50.83
CA LYS A 459 -37.32 8.49 -50.61
C LYS A 459 -37.82 8.15 -49.21
N PHE A 460 -38.34 9.16 -48.52
CA PHE A 460 -38.96 9.06 -47.21
C PHE A 460 -40.45 9.42 -47.32
N LYS A 461 -41.30 8.65 -46.65
CA LYS A 461 -42.74 8.91 -46.50
C LYS A 461 -43.03 9.28 -45.05
N LYS A 462 -43.12 10.57 -44.74
CA LYS A 462 -43.40 11.07 -43.37
C LYS A 462 -44.21 12.37 -43.43
N VAL A 463 -44.44 12.99 -42.28
CA VAL A 463 -45.06 14.31 -42.16
C VAL A 463 -44.01 15.42 -42.19
N ILE A 464 -44.36 16.62 -42.69
CA ILE A 464 -43.50 17.81 -42.59
C ILE A 464 -43.87 18.59 -41.33
N ALA A 465 -42.87 18.94 -40.51
CA ALA A 465 -43.12 19.52 -39.18
C ALA A 465 -43.92 20.83 -39.21
N GLN A 466 -43.70 21.66 -40.24
CA GLN A 466 -44.45 22.90 -40.48
C GLN A 466 -45.93 22.62 -40.80
N GLU A 467 -46.23 21.56 -41.56
CA GLU A 467 -47.61 21.16 -41.88
C GLU A 467 -48.31 20.63 -40.63
N VAL A 468 -47.65 19.75 -39.87
CA VAL A 468 -48.15 19.23 -38.58
C VAL A 468 -48.44 20.37 -37.61
N GLU A 469 -47.59 21.41 -37.55
CA GLU A 469 -47.79 22.53 -36.62
C GLU A 469 -49.14 23.24 -36.85
N THR A 470 -49.58 23.38 -38.10
CA THR A 470 -50.86 24.03 -38.43
C THR A 470 -52.10 23.24 -38.04
N VAL A 471 -51.96 21.93 -37.81
CA VAL A 471 -53.07 20.99 -37.56
C VAL A 471 -53.07 20.46 -36.13
N TYR A 472 -51.89 20.13 -35.60
CA TYR A 472 -51.67 19.50 -34.29
C TYR A 472 -50.37 20.03 -33.65
N PRO A 473 -50.32 21.31 -33.26
CA PRO A 473 -49.10 22.01 -32.83
C PRO A 473 -48.40 21.37 -31.62
N GLN A 474 -49.13 20.69 -30.74
CA GLN A 474 -48.56 20.01 -29.58
C GLN A 474 -47.60 18.86 -29.92
N ALA A 475 -47.67 18.30 -31.14
CA ALA A 475 -46.72 17.29 -31.60
C ALA A 475 -45.50 17.91 -32.33
N VAL A 476 -45.31 19.23 -32.27
CA VAL A 476 -44.19 19.92 -32.90
C VAL A 476 -43.39 20.70 -31.86
N SER A 477 -42.13 20.30 -31.69
CA SER A 477 -41.16 21.07 -30.91
C SER A 477 -40.38 22.01 -31.83
N LYS A 478 -40.20 23.26 -31.40
CA LYS A 478 -39.29 24.22 -32.04
C LYS A 478 -37.96 24.22 -31.29
N SER A 479 -36.88 23.99 -32.01
CA SER A 479 -35.53 24.23 -31.49
C SER A 479 -35.34 25.74 -31.28
N GLY A 480 -35.25 26.17 -30.03
CA GLY A 480 -34.76 27.51 -29.69
C GLY A 480 -33.25 27.67 -29.90
N VAL A 481 -32.55 26.59 -30.28
CA VAL A 481 -31.11 26.59 -30.57
C VAL A 481 -30.88 26.93 -32.04
N LYS A 482 -30.06 27.95 -32.28
CA LYS A 482 -29.53 28.32 -33.60
C LYS A 482 -28.74 27.15 -34.21
N THR A 483 -29.02 26.84 -35.46
CA THR A 483 -28.36 25.77 -36.22
C THR A 483 -28.34 26.12 -37.70
N PHE A 484 -27.59 25.38 -38.52
CA PHE A 484 -27.51 25.64 -39.97
C PHE A 484 -28.30 24.60 -40.76
N ILE A 485 -28.96 25.03 -41.83
CA ILE A 485 -29.69 24.14 -42.75
C ILE A 485 -29.01 24.05 -44.12
N PRO A 486 -29.11 22.89 -44.81
CA PRO A 486 -28.60 22.73 -46.18
C PRO A 486 -29.55 23.36 -47.20
N ASN A 487 -29.70 24.69 -47.18
CA ASN A 487 -30.56 25.43 -48.13
C ASN A 487 -29.83 25.87 -49.41
N ILE A 488 -28.50 25.91 -49.38
CA ILE A 488 -27.66 26.16 -50.57
C ILE A 488 -27.06 24.82 -51.03
N TYR A 489 -26.21 24.21 -50.20
CA TYR A 489 -25.67 22.86 -50.34
C TYR A 489 -24.98 22.61 -51.71
N GLN A 490 -23.97 23.40 -52.04
CA GLN A 490 -23.25 23.34 -53.33
C GLN A 490 -21.76 23.64 -53.20
N LEU A 491 -20.95 23.21 -54.18
CA LEU A 491 -19.61 23.77 -54.37
C LEU A 491 -19.69 25.23 -54.84
N ALA A 492 -18.77 26.06 -54.37
CA ALA A 492 -18.66 27.47 -54.73
C ALA A 492 -17.27 27.83 -55.27
N ILE A 493 -17.24 28.77 -56.22
CA ILE A 493 -16.04 29.40 -56.75
C ILE A 493 -15.87 30.76 -56.06
N GLN A 494 -14.71 30.99 -55.45
CA GLN A 494 -14.38 32.26 -54.79
C GLN A 494 -13.75 33.25 -55.77
N ASN A 495 -14.21 34.50 -55.72
CA ASN A 495 -13.53 35.66 -56.29
C ASN A 495 -13.52 36.80 -55.26
N GLY A 496 -12.41 36.96 -54.53
CA GLY A 496 -12.33 37.88 -53.39
C GLY A 496 -13.33 37.52 -52.29
N ASN A 497 -14.20 38.47 -51.94
CA ASN A 497 -15.28 38.29 -50.95
C ASN A 497 -16.57 37.68 -51.55
N ILE A 498 -16.58 37.35 -52.85
CA ILE A 498 -17.76 36.83 -53.54
C ILE A 498 -17.62 35.32 -53.73
N LEU A 499 -18.60 34.56 -53.23
CA LEU A 499 -18.75 33.13 -53.47
C LEU A 499 -19.84 32.93 -54.54
N THR A 500 -19.51 32.31 -55.66
CA THR A 500 -20.45 32.03 -56.76
C THR A 500 -20.76 30.54 -56.82
N VAL A 501 -22.04 30.18 -56.91
CA VAL A 501 -22.51 28.78 -56.98
C VAL A 501 -23.24 28.51 -58.29
N GLU A 502 -23.24 27.26 -58.73
CA GLU A 502 -23.77 26.86 -60.05
C GLU A 502 -25.29 27.02 -60.14
N LYS A 503 -26.04 26.41 -59.20
CA LYS A 503 -27.50 26.47 -59.20
C LYS A 503 -27.98 27.70 -58.43
N SER A 504 -29.04 28.33 -58.93
CA SER A 504 -29.67 29.46 -58.27
C SER A 504 -30.27 29.05 -56.92
N PHE A 505 -30.11 29.89 -55.90
CA PHE A 505 -30.65 29.71 -54.56
C PHE A 505 -31.43 30.96 -54.13
N SER A 506 -32.25 30.81 -53.08
CA SER A 506 -33.03 31.91 -52.48
C SER A 506 -32.82 31.93 -50.98
N LEU A 507 -32.55 33.11 -50.42
CA LEU A 507 -32.37 33.32 -48.98
C LEU A 507 -33.46 34.26 -48.43
N SER A 508 -33.77 34.09 -47.15
CA SER A 508 -34.58 35.00 -46.35
C SER A 508 -33.82 36.30 -46.08
N LYS A 509 -34.56 37.39 -45.80
CA LYS A 509 -33.97 38.63 -45.26
C LYS A 509 -33.38 38.46 -43.85
N GLU A 510 -33.69 37.34 -43.20
CA GLU A 510 -33.23 36.98 -41.85
C GLU A 510 -31.96 36.13 -41.87
N ASP A 511 -31.55 35.60 -43.03
CA ASP A 511 -30.33 34.81 -43.21
C ASP A 511 -29.08 35.70 -43.11
N LYS A 512 -28.47 35.77 -41.92
CA LYS A 512 -27.29 36.63 -41.66
C LYS A 512 -25.97 35.87 -41.68
N LEU A 513 -25.98 34.60 -41.32
CA LEU A 513 -24.77 33.78 -41.22
C LEU A 513 -24.79 32.65 -42.23
N LEU A 514 -23.66 32.45 -42.90
CA LEU A 514 -23.39 31.40 -43.87
C LEU A 514 -22.40 30.40 -43.28
N LYS A 515 -22.71 29.12 -43.38
CA LYS A 515 -21.81 28.02 -43.07
C LYS A 515 -21.23 27.43 -44.35
N ILE A 516 -19.91 27.38 -44.40
CA ILE A 516 -19.14 26.80 -45.49
C ILE A 516 -18.13 25.79 -44.93
N TYR A 517 -17.63 24.93 -45.80
CA TYR A 517 -16.50 24.05 -45.55
C TYR A 517 -15.42 24.31 -46.59
N ASP A 518 -14.17 24.34 -46.16
CA ASP A 518 -12.99 24.40 -47.02
C ASP A 518 -12.03 23.24 -46.68
N GLU A 519 -10.85 23.19 -47.29
CA GLU A 519 -9.87 22.11 -47.04
C GLU A 519 -9.29 22.11 -45.61
N THR A 520 -9.56 23.14 -44.81
CA THR A 520 -9.16 23.23 -43.39
C THR A 520 -10.30 22.92 -42.41
N GLY A 521 -11.57 22.95 -42.85
CA GLY A 521 -12.72 22.52 -42.07
C GLY A 521 -13.91 23.48 -42.16
N GLU A 522 -14.67 23.56 -41.07
CA GLU A 522 -15.88 24.37 -40.95
C GLU A 522 -15.60 25.85 -40.72
N ILE A 523 -16.25 26.72 -41.49
CA ILE A 523 -16.13 28.18 -41.35
C ILE A 523 -17.52 28.82 -41.41
N ILE A 524 -17.82 29.66 -40.41
CA ILE A 524 -19.01 30.53 -40.40
C ILE A 524 -18.60 31.96 -40.82
N LEU A 525 -19.36 32.55 -41.73
CA LEU A 525 -19.17 33.89 -42.30
C LEU A 525 -20.46 34.71 -42.21
N GLU A 526 -20.35 36.03 -42.20
CA GLU A 526 -21.51 36.94 -42.26
C GLU A 526 -21.83 37.29 -43.71
N ILE A 527 -23.12 37.29 -44.07
CA ILE A 527 -23.62 37.62 -45.40
C ILE A 527 -23.84 39.14 -45.50
N GLN A 528 -23.21 39.79 -46.48
CA GLN A 528 -23.31 41.23 -46.71
C GLN A 528 -24.33 41.57 -47.79
N ASN A 529 -24.34 40.82 -48.90
CA ASN A 529 -25.27 41.01 -50.01
C ASN A 529 -25.39 39.71 -50.83
N THR A 530 -26.50 39.52 -51.55
CA THR A 530 -26.79 38.29 -52.28
C THR A 530 -27.40 38.56 -53.65
N THR A 531 -27.13 37.69 -54.60
CA THR A 531 -27.86 37.55 -55.86
C THR A 531 -28.42 36.13 -55.97
N SER A 532 -29.11 35.79 -57.05
CA SER A 532 -29.62 34.42 -57.25
C SER A 532 -28.52 33.35 -57.26
N ASN A 533 -27.27 33.69 -57.63
CA ASN A 533 -26.19 32.73 -57.84
C ASN A 533 -24.88 33.14 -57.14
N SER A 534 -24.85 34.25 -56.39
CA SER A 534 -23.64 34.69 -55.67
C SER A 534 -23.92 35.31 -54.30
N LEU A 535 -22.95 35.16 -53.40
CA LEU A 535 -22.97 35.61 -52.01
C LEU A 535 -21.76 36.50 -51.78
N THR A 536 -21.97 37.74 -51.36
CA THR A 536 -20.88 38.60 -50.84
C THR A 536 -20.79 38.38 -49.34
N VAL A 537 -19.64 37.92 -48.86
CA VAL A 537 -19.43 37.53 -47.46
C VAL A 537 -18.31 38.34 -46.81
N ASN A 538 -18.48 38.62 -45.51
CA ASN A 538 -17.46 39.24 -44.69
C ASN A 538 -16.41 38.20 -44.28
N LEU A 539 -15.22 38.24 -44.89
CA LEU A 539 -14.12 37.33 -44.56
C LEU A 539 -13.34 37.74 -43.31
N GLY A 540 -13.31 39.04 -42.96
CA GLY A 540 -12.37 39.57 -41.96
C GLY A 540 -10.93 39.15 -42.27
N ASP A 541 -10.23 38.60 -41.28
CA ASP A 541 -8.86 38.07 -41.44
C ASP A 541 -8.81 36.62 -41.98
N LYS A 542 -9.97 35.97 -42.24
CA LYS A 542 -10.02 34.56 -42.62
C LYS A 542 -9.61 34.37 -44.09
N LYS A 543 -8.68 33.42 -44.33
CA LYS A 543 -8.25 33.02 -45.68
C LYS A 543 -8.76 31.62 -45.99
N LEU A 544 -9.76 31.54 -46.85
CA LEU A 544 -10.34 30.28 -47.34
C LEU A 544 -9.32 29.54 -48.22
N LYS A 545 -9.33 28.21 -48.21
CA LYS A 545 -8.37 27.36 -48.95
C LYS A 545 -9.03 26.24 -49.75
N GLY A 546 -8.59 26.12 -51.00
CA GLY A 546 -8.92 24.99 -51.85
C GLY A 546 -10.38 25.00 -52.32
N ARG A 547 -10.99 23.81 -52.42
CA ARG A 547 -12.40 23.68 -52.82
C ARG A 547 -13.33 24.09 -51.68
N LEU A 548 -14.28 24.99 -51.99
CA LEU A 548 -15.26 25.49 -51.04
C LEU A 548 -16.62 24.81 -51.27
N PHE A 549 -17.22 24.32 -50.19
CA PHE A 549 -18.59 23.82 -50.18
C PHE A 549 -19.46 24.70 -49.28
N VAL A 550 -20.43 25.38 -49.87
CA VAL A 550 -21.40 26.21 -49.15
C VAL A 550 -22.55 25.32 -48.70
N TYR A 551 -22.64 25.09 -47.39
CA TYR A 551 -23.69 24.26 -46.79
C TYR A 551 -25.02 25.01 -46.78
N GLY A 552 -25.05 26.21 -46.21
CA GLY A 552 -26.26 27.03 -46.12
C GLY A 552 -26.25 27.98 -44.93
N THR A 553 -27.42 28.40 -44.46
CA THR A 553 -27.57 29.53 -43.53
C THR A 553 -28.07 29.14 -42.14
N GLU A 554 -27.82 30.03 -41.17
CA GLU A 554 -28.28 29.87 -39.78
C GLU A 554 -29.79 30.13 -39.66
N VAL A 555 -30.51 29.23 -39.00
CA VAL A 555 -31.91 29.35 -38.62
C VAL A 555 -32.09 29.08 -37.13
N SER A 556 -33.13 29.66 -36.54
CA SER A 556 -33.48 29.51 -35.11
C SER A 556 -34.91 28.99 -34.89
N ASP A 557 -35.54 28.43 -35.92
CA ASP A 557 -36.92 27.95 -35.89
C ASP A 557 -37.06 26.50 -36.41
N LEU A 558 -35.97 25.74 -36.42
CA LEU A 558 -35.97 24.34 -36.87
C LEU A 558 -36.94 23.51 -36.01
N ARG A 559 -37.79 22.73 -36.66
CA ARG A 559 -38.87 21.97 -36.01
C ARG A 559 -38.64 20.47 -36.05
N THR A 560 -39.02 19.79 -34.98
CA THR A 560 -39.04 18.33 -34.88
C THR A 560 -40.44 17.84 -34.51
N VAL A 561 -40.84 16.69 -35.03
CA VAL A 561 -42.15 16.08 -34.76
C VAL A 561 -42.02 15.01 -33.67
N ASP A 562 -42.90 15.08 -32.68
CA ASP A 562 -43.16 14.02 -31.71
C ASP A 562 -44.06 12.95 -32.37
N TYR A 563 -43.45 11.83 -32.72
CA TYR A 563 -44.16 10.71 -33.34
C TYR A 563 -44.99 9.88 -32.34
N ASP A 564 -44.70 9.94 -31.03
CA ASP A 564 -45.52 9.29 -30.01
C ASP A 564 -46.84 10.04 -29.83
N ALA A 565 -46.81 11.38 -29.83
CA ALA A 565 -48.01 12.20 -29.85
C ALA A 565 -48.89 11.94 -31.09
N LEU A 566 -48.29 11.81 -32.29
CA LEU A 566 -49.02 11.43 -33.50
C LEU A 566 -49.54 9.98 -33.47
N SER A 567 -48.80 9.05 -32.85
CA SER A 567 -49.25 7.68 -32.64
C SER A 567 -50.49 7.63 -31.73
N MET A 568 -50.49 8.39 -30.63
CA MET A 568 -51.66 8.49 -29.73
C MET A 568 -52.86 9.15 -30.40
N LEU A 569 -52.65 10.20 -31.21
CA LEU A 569 -53.69 10.80 -32.05
C LEU A 569 -54.30 9.75 -33.01
N ASN A 570 -53.46 8.96 -33.67
CA ASN A 570 -53.90 7.92 -34.60
C ASN A 570 -54.69 6.80 -33.90
N ILE A 571 -54.25 6.35 -32.71
CA ILE A 571 -55.00 5.37 -31.91
C ILE A 571 -56.39 5.94 -31.55
N SER A 572 -56.46 7.18 -31.08
CA SER A 572 -57.72 7.85 -30.73
C SER A 572 -58.66 7.98 -31.93
N ALA A 573 -58.15 8.42 -33.09
CA ALA A 573 -58.90 8.53 -34.33
C ALA A 573 -59.39 7.16 -34.85
N THR A 574 -58.55 6.11 -34.74
CA THR A 574 -58.90 4.74 -35.16
C THR A 574 -60.03 4.17 -34.30
N GLN A 575 -60.07 4.48 -33.00
CA GLN A 575 -61.18 4.11 -32.12
C GLN A 575 -62.51 4.76 -32.56
N GLU A 576 -62.51 6.00 -33.06
CA GLU A 576 -63.73 6.60 -33.61
C GLU A 576 -64.13 5.96 -34.95
N LEU A 577 -63.16 5.69 -35.82
CA LEU A 577 -63.43 5.04 -37.10
C LEU A 577 -64.09 3.67 -36.89
N ALA A 578 -63.61 2.89 -35.92
CA ALA A 578 -64.21 1.61 -35.53
C ALA A 578 -65.68 1.76 -35.10
N LYS A 579 -66.02 2.72 -34.21
CA LYS A 579 -67.42 2.98 -33.81
C LYS A 579 -68.32 3.31 -35.00
N LYS A 580 -67.81 4.08 -35.97
CA LYS A 580 -68.56 4.47 -37.17
C LYS A 580 -68.78 3.28 -38.12
N ILE A 581 -67.77 2.40 -38.25
CA ILE A 581 -67.90 1.15 -39.02
C ILE A 581 -68.95 0.24 -38.38
N GLU A 582 -68.89 -0.01 -37.06
CA GLU A 582 -69.91 -0.81 -36.36
C GLU A 582 -71.33 -0.27 -36.50
N ALA A 583 -71.49 1.06 -36.53
CA ALA A 583 -72.79 1.70 -36.74
C ALA A 583 -73.33 1.42 -38.16
N LEU A 584 -72.49 1.57 -39.19
CA LEU A 584 -72.83 1.28 -40.57
C LEU A 584 -73.09 -0.22 -40.80
N GLU A 585 -72.36 -1.11 -40.14
CA GLU A 585 -72.60 -2.56 -40.20
C GLU A 585 -73.96 -2.95 -39.61
N ARG A 586 -74.34 -2.35 -38.47
CA ARG A 586 -75.69 -2.53 -37.87
C ARG A 586 -76.81 -2.03 -38.79
N GLU A 587 -76.64 -0.85 -39.39
CA GLU A 587 -77.60 -0.30 -40.35
C GLU A 587 -77.73 -1.19 -41.60
N ASN A 588 -76.60 -1.67 -42.13
CA ASN A 588 -76.57 -2.57 -43.28
C ASN A 588 -77.26 -3.92 -42.99
N GLU A 589 -77.06 -4.52 -41.81
CA GLU A 589 -77.82 -5.74 -41.44
C GLU A 589 -79.32 -5.48 -41.27
N ALA A 590 -79.73 -4.33 -40.72
CA ALA A 590 -81.14 -3.95 -40.68
C ALA A 590 -81.74 -3.80 -42.09
N LEU A 591 -81.03 -3.14 -43.01
CA LEU A 591 -81.44 -3.03 -44.42
C LEU A 591 -81.49 -4.41 -45.11
N LYS A 592 -80.56 -5.33 -44.83
CA LYS A 592 -80.63 -6.71 -45.32
C LYS A 592 -81.83 -7.48 -44.74
N GLN A 593 -82.22 -7.25 -43.48
CA GLN A 593 -83.45 -7.82 -42.92
C GLN A 593 -84.70 -7.30 -43.64
N VAL A 594 -84.81 -5.98 -43.84
CA VAL A 594 -85.92 -5.37 -44.59
C VAL A 594 -85.99 -5.89 -46.03
N ASN A 595 -84.84 -6.01 -46.73
CA ASN A 595 -84.80 -6.58 -48.07
C ASN A 595 -85.22 -8.06 -48.11
N ARG A 596 -84.83 -8.87 -47.12
CA ARG A 596 -85.31 -10.27 -46.98
C ARG A 596 -86.84 -10.33 -46.80
N GLU A 597 -87.42 -9.43 -46.01
CA GLU A 597 -88.88 -9.35 -45.89
C GLU A 597 -89.58 -8.93 -47.17
N ILE A 598 -89.02 -7.96 -47.91
CA ILE A 598 -89.59 -7.49 -49.18
C ILE A 598 -89.56 -8.63 -50.21
N GLN A 599 -88.44 -9.35 -50.33
CA GLN A 599 -88.32 -10.52 -51.21
C GLN A 599 -89.33 -11.61 -50.86
N TYR A 600 -89.53 -11.91 -49.56
CA TYR A 600 -90.54 -12.87 -49.11
C TYR A 600 -91.99 -12.42 -49.41
N LYS A 601 -92.29 -11.13 -49.21
CA LYS A 601 -93.60 -10.55 -49.56
C LYS A 601 -93.84 -10.59 -51.07
N GLN A 602 -92.79 -10.37 -51.88
CA GLN A 602 -92.85 -10.47 -53.34
C GLN A 602 -93.08 -11.91 -53.81
N SER A 603 -92.34 -12.91 -53.30
CA SER A 603 -92.55 -14.30 -53.68
C SER A 603 -93.95 -14.81 -53.31
N LEU A 604 -94.48 -14.39 -52.16
CA LEU A 604 -95.86 -14.69 -51.76
C LEU A 604 -96.90 -14.03 -52.68
N PHE A 605 -96.61 -12.85 -53.21
CA PHE A 605 -97.47 -12.17 -54.18
C PHE A 605 -97.42 -12.86 -55.56
N GLU A 606 -96.23 -13.23 -56.04
CA GLU A 606 -96.04 -14.01 -57.27
C GLU A 606 -96.73 -15.38 -57.19
N GLU A 607 -96.64 -16.08 -56.06
CA GLU A 607 -97.35 -17.34 -55.84
C GLU A 607 -98.87 -17.16 -55.86
N ARG A 608 -99.40 -16.12 -55.21
CA ARG A 608 -100.84 -15.78 -55.26
C ARG A 608 -101.29 -15.42 -56.66
N LEU A 609 -100.49 -14.67 -57.42
CA LEU A 609 -100.77 -14.32 -58.81
C LEU A 609 -100.86 -15.59 -59.67
N LYS A 610 -99.89 -16.50 -59.53
CA LYS A 610 -99.86 -17.80 -60.22
C LYS A 610 -101.06 -18.69 -59.87
N GLN A 611 -101.52 -18.69 -58.61
CA GLN A 611 -102.77 -19.36 -58.21
C GLN A 611 -104.00 -18.71 -58.84
N LEU A 612 -104.01 -17.37 -58.96
CA LEU A 612 -105.07 -16.64 -59.67
C LEU A 612 -105.12 -17.03 -61.16
N GLU A 613 -103.96 -17.04 -61.84
CA GLU A 613 -103.82 -17.45 -63.25
C GLU A 613 -104.29 -18.90 -63.47
N LEU A 614 -103.90 -19.82 -62.59
CA LEU A 614 -104.40 -21.20 -62.59
C LEU A 614 -105.92 -21.28 -62.39
N SER A 615 -106.50 -20.41 -61.56
CA SER A 615 -107.96 -20.34 -61.37
C SER A 615 -108.69 -19.81 -62.60
N PHE A 616 -108.09 -18.86 -63.33
CA PHE A 616 -108.60 -18.38 -64.62
C PHE A 616 -108.49 -19.46 -65.72
N GLN A 617 -107.37 -20.20 -65.80
CA GLN A 617 -107.24 -21.32 -66.72
C GLN A 617 -108.26 -22.44 -66.43
N LYS A 618 -108.56 -22.73 -65.16
CA LYS A 618 -109.65 -23.66 -64.79
C LYS A 618 -111.03 -23.15 -65.17
N LYS A 619 -111.24 -21.83 -65.23
CA LYS A 619 -112.52 -21.22 -65.65
C LYS A 619 -112.74 -21.21 -67.17
N ASN A 620 -111.66 -21.27 -67.96
CA ASN A 620 -111.71 -21.30 -69.42
C ASN A 620 -111.68 -22.72 -70.02
N ASN A 621 -111.57 -23.76 -69.18
CA ASN A 621 -111.66 -25.18 -69.56
C ASN A 621 -112.95 -25.83 -69.01
N LEU A 622 -113.96 -25.01 -68.73
CA LEU A 622 -115.38 -25.34 -68.53
C LEU A 622 -116.16 -24.74 -69.72
#